data_AF-A0A7J6DTR2-F1
#
_entry.id   AF-A0A7J6DTR2-F1
#
_cell.length_a   1.000
_cell.length_b   1.000
_cell.length_c   1.000
_cell.angle_alpha   90.00
_cell.angle_beta   90.00
_cell.angle_gamma   90.00
#
_symmetry.space_group_name_H-M   'P 1'
#
loop_
_entity.id
_entity.type
_entity.pdbx_description
1 polymer ?
#
loop_
_entity_poly.entity_id
_entity_poly.type
_entity_poly.pdbx_seq_one_letter_code
_entity_poly.pdbx_strand_id
1 'polypeptide(L)'
;MAWLSGIKELSKMDQKLVWKVPLSNHSRSDSWYWLQDDSGLFTVKSAYSLLQAAKTSSNVPNNSGLPTRFQLSTKTIPIDPRCPFCLTAPETAFHVLVRCSFAQSCWRRSHVPSVSPGAMAWNVAESLEAVMILWSIWKHRNELVWNSKQQDANEVLSVAKLNYVDWVDARNKLILVLHQKNNYNQIANKTSTLRVLIS
;
A
#
# COMPACT_ATOMS: atom_id res chain seq x y z
N MET A 1 -7.40 9.73 -15.79
CA MET A 1 -7.61 11.14 -15.40
C MET A 1 -8.80 11.27 -14.43
N ALA A 2 -8.81 10.53 -13.31
CA ALA A 2 -9.97 10.43 -12.41
C ALA A 2 -9.65 10.74 -10.93
N TRP A 3 -8.60 11.51 -10.67
CA TRP A 3 -8.13 11.83 -9.31
C TRP A 3 -8.48 13.24 -8.83
N LEU A 4 -9.26 14.02 -9.59
CA LEU A 4 -9.61 15.41 -9.23
C LEU A 4 -11.08 15.61 -8.84
N SER A 5 -11.89 14.55 -8.74
CA SER A 5 -13.33 14.66 -8.44
C SER A 5 -13.66 14.77 -6.94
N GLY A 6 -12.65 14.83 -6.05
CA GLY A 6 -12.85 14.80 -4.60
C GLY A 6 -12.47 16.08 -3.84
N ILE A 7 -12.02 17.15 -4.50
CA ILE A 7 -11.70 18.40 -3.81
C ILE A 7 -13.03 19.13 -3.56
N LYS A 8 -13.50 19.05 -2.31
CA LYS A 8 -14.66 19.83 -1.84
C LYS A 8 -14.31 21.31 -2.00
N GLU A 9 -14.97 22.02 -2.90
CA GLU A 9 -14.81 23.47 -3.05
C GLU A 9 -15.05 24.13 -1.69
N LEU A 10 -14.12 25.00 -1.26
CA LEU A 10 -14.27 25.79 -0.05
C LEU A 10 -15.54 26.63 -0.15
N SER A 11 -16.40 26.61 0.88
CA SER A 11 -17.65 27.36 0.83
C SER A 11 -17.36 28.86 0.71
N LYS A 12 -18.28 29.64 0.12
CA LYS A 12 -18.14 31.11 0.00
C LYS A 12 -17.94 31.80 1.36
N MET A 13 -18.40 31.17 2.45
CA MET A 13 -18.21 31.65 3.81
C MET A 13 -16.76 31.42 4.28
N ASP A 14 -16.21 30.23 4.02
CA ASP A 14 -14.83 29.86 4.38
C ASP A 14 -13.82 30.74 3.64
N GLN A 15 -14.07 31.02 2.35
CA GLN A 15 -13.22 31.91 1.55
C GLN A 15 -13.12 33.31 2.18
N LYS A 16 -14.26 33.89 2.61
CA LYS A 16 -14.29 35.21 3.26
C LYS A 16 -13.56 35.24 4.59
N LEU A 17 -13.46 34.12 5.29
CA LEU A 17 -12.71 34.01 6.55
C LEU A 17 -11.21 33.90 6.30
N VAL A 18 -10.80 33.13 5.29
CA VAL A 18 -9.39 33.03 4.86
C VAL A 18 -8.84 34.39 4.42
N TRP A 19 -9.62 35.17 3.67
CA TRP A 19 -9.22 36.51 3.22
C TRP A 19 -9.03 37.54 4.34
N LYS A 20 -9.51 37.26 5.56
CA LYS A 20 -9.37 38.15 6.71
C LYS A 20 -8.17 37.83 7.60
N VAL A 21 -7.42 36.77 7.32
CA VAL A 21 -6.21 36.45 8.08
C VAL A 21 -5.16 37.52 7.78
N PRO A 22 -4.70 38.30 8.79
CA PRO A 22 -3.67 39.29 8.57
C PRO A 22 -2.37 38.58 8.19
N LEU A 23 -1.89 38.81 6.98
CA LEU A 23 -0.58 38.32 6.55
C LEU A 23 0.51 39.22 7.16
N SER A 24 1.54 38.61 7.71
CA SER A 24 2.70 39.31 8.25
C SER A 24 3.35 40.18 7.17
N ASN A 25 3.56 41.47 7.46
CA ASN A 25 4.19 42.44 6.54
C ASN A 25 5.73 42.27 6.43
N HIS A 26 6.27 41.17 6.96
CA HIS A 26 7.68 40.83 6.88
C HIS A 26 7.88 39.87 5.70
N SER A 27 8.40 40.38 4.59
CA SER A 27 8.88 39.56 3.48
C SER A 27 10.23 38.90 3.83
N ARG A 28 10.24 38.01 4.83
CA ARG A 28 11.29 36.99 4.86
C ARG A 28 10.95 35.99 3.77
N SER A 29 11.89 35.70 2.89
CA SER A 29 11.71 34.60 1.94
C SER A 29 11.48 33.32 2.72
N ASP A 30 10.33 32.68 2.50
CA ASP A 30 10.08 31.37 3.08
C ASP A 30 11.18 30.41 2.63
N SER A 31 11.72 29.66 3.60
CA SER A 31 12.68 28.58 3.34
C SER A 31 12.24 27.34 4.09
N TRP A 32 12.28 26.20 3.40
CA TRP A 32 12.06 24.91 4.02
C TRP A 32 13.22 24.62 4.96
N TYR A 33 12.93 24.38 6.24
CA TYR A 33 13.95 24.00 7.22
C TYR A 33 13.53 22.72 7.93
N TRP A 34 14.44 21.76 7.99
CA TRP A 34 14.26 20.50 8.69
C TRP A 34 14.84 20.61 10.10
N LEU A 35 13.97 20.67 11.10
CA LEU A 35 14.31 20.87 12.52
C LEU A 35 15.27 19.83 13.12
N GLN A 36 15.36 18.65 12.52
CA GLN A 36 15.97 17.47 13.13
C GLN A 36 17.36 17.17 12.56
N ASP A 37 17.84 18.02 11.65
CA ASP A 37 19.20 17.99 11.14
C ASP A 37 19.77 19.40 11.28
N ASP A 38 21.00 19.49 11.76
CA ASP A 38 21.72 20.75 12.00
C ASP A 38 22.04 21.50 10.71
N SER A 39 22.07 20.80 9.56
CA SER A 39 22.15 21.46 8.25
C SER A 39 20.81 22.03 7.77
N GLY A 40 19.70 21.72 8.46
CA GLY A 40 18.36 22.12 8.06
C GLY A 40 17.84 21.42 6.79
N LEU A 41 18.60 20.48 6.22
CA LEU A 41 18.23 19.77 5.00
C LEU A 41 17.44 18.49 5.31
N PHE A 42 16.33 18.32 4.59
CA PHE A 42 15.54 17.11 4.67
C PHE A 42 16.20 15.98 3.87
N THR A 43 16.40 14.82 4.50
CA THR A 43 16.68 13.56 3.79
C THR A 43 15.70 12.48 4.20
N VAL A 44 15.33 11.62 3.26
CA VAL A 44 14.47 10.45 3.54
C VAL A 44 15.08 9.58 4.64
N LYS A 45 16.42 9.49 4.71
CA LYS A 45 17.16 8.71 5.69
C LYS A 45 17.04 9.28 7.11
N SER A 46 17.22 10.59 7.30
CA SER A 46 17.10 11.21 8.63
C SER A 46 15.67 11.15 9.15
N ALA A 47 14.69 11.46 8.29
CA ALA A 47 13.27 11.35 8.61
C ALA A 47 12.86 9.91 8.97
N TYR A 48 13.31 8.91 8.19
CA TYR A 48 13.00 7.51 8.47
C TYR A 48 13.65 7.03 9.77
N SER A 49 14.90 7.41 10.05
CA SER A 49 15.58 7.09 11.30
C SER A 49 14.81 7.56 12.53
N LEU A 50 14.29 8.79 12.49
CA LEU A 50 13.48 9.37 13.58
C LEU A 50 12.15 8.64 13.77
N LEU A 51 11.47 8.28 12.66
CA LEU A 51 10.25 7.49 12.72
C LEU A 51 10.48 6.11 13.35
N GLN A 52 11.65 5.52 13.12
CA GLN A 52 12.01 4.22 13.71
C GLN A 52 12.37 4.37 15.19
N ALA A 53 13.10 5.42 15.58
CA ALA A 53 13.40 5.73 16.99
C ALA A 53 12.13 6.06 17.81
N ALA A 54 11.14 6.71 17.20
CA ALA A 54 9.86 6.99 17.87
C ALA A 54 9.03 5.71 18.14
N LYS A 55 9.26 4.63 17.37
CA LYS A 55 8.55 3.35 17.55
C LYS A 55 9.08 2.52 18.72
N THR A 56 10.33 2.73 19.16
CA THR A 56 10.95 1.89 20.21
C THR A 56 10.47 2.20 21.63
N SER A 57 9.74 3.30 21.85
CA SER A 57 9.30 3.71 23.20
C SER A 57 7.82 3.44 23.51
N SER A 58 7.06 2.77 22.65
CA SER A 58 5.61 2.64 22.85
C SER A 58 5.13 1.19 22.67
N ASN A 59 4.55 0.63 23.74
CA ASN A 59 3.72 -0.58 23.73
C ASN A 59 2.41 -0.33 22.93
N VAL A 60 2.53 0.07 21.66
CA VAL A 60 1.39 0.39 20.79
C VAL A 60 0.97 -0.89 20.06
N PRO A 61 -0.33 -1.23 20.02
CA PRO A 61 -0.80 -2.46 19.42
C PRO A 61 -0.49 -2.45 17.91
N ASN A 62 0.24 -3.48 17.45
CA ASN A 62 0.24 -4.01 16.08
C ASN A 62 -0.09 -2.97 14.99
N ASN A 63 0.76 -1.96 14.81
CA ASN A 63 0.64 -1.05 13.67
C ASN A 63 1.15 -1.75 12.40
N SER A 64 0.31 -2.63 11.85
CA SER A 64 0.56 -3.38 10.62
C SER A 64 0.66 -2.52 9.35
N GLY A 65 0.57 -1.18 9.47
CA GLY A 65 0.53 -0.25 8.33
C GLY A 65 -0.74 -0.32 7.49
N LEU A 66 -1.69 -1.20 7.83
CA LEU A 66 -2.95 -1.40 7.12
C LEU A 66 -4.07 -0.56 7.74
N PRO A 67 -4.87 0.20 6.98
CA PRO A 67 -5.95 1.02 7.51
C PRO A 67 -7.17 0.19 7.96
N THR A 68 -6.99 -0.60 9.02
CA THR A 68 -8.06 -1.40 9.62
C THR A 68 -8.98 -0.53 10.48
N ARG A 69 -10.25 -0.92 10.65
CA ARG A 69 -11.22 -0.16 11.47
C ARG A 69 -10.75 0.00 12.91
N PHE A 70 -10.08 -1.00 13.49
CA PHE A 70 -9.50 -0.89 14.83
C PHE A 70 -8.42 0.21 14.89
N GLN A 71 -7.52 0.28 13.90
CA GLN A 71 -6.52 1.35 13.89
C GLN A 71 -7.14 2.72 13.63
N LEU A 72 -8.13 2.81 12.74
CA LEU A 72 -8.84 4.06 12.47
C LEU A 72 -9.61 4.56 13.70
N SER A 73 -10.24 3.67 14.48
CA SER A 73 -10.95 4.04 15.71
C SER A 73 -9.98 4.55 16.80
N THR A 74 -8.77 4.01 16.91
CA THR A 74 -7.74 4.55 17.82
C THR A 74 -7.29 5.97 17.44
N LYS A 75 -7.50 6.38 16.18
CA LYS A 75 -7.21 7.73 15.68
C LYS A 75 -8.42 8.67 15.80
N THR A 76 -9.37 8.37 16.68
CA THR A 76 -10.57 9.20 16.97
C THR A 76 -11.56 9.36 15.81
N ILE A 77 -11.44 8.53 14.76
CA ILE A 77 -12.44 8.49 13.69
C ILE A 77 -13.67 7.74 14.21
N PRO A 78 -14.90 8.30 14.12
CA PRO A 78 -16.12 7.66 14.61
C PRO A 78 -16.54 6.52 13.68
N ILE A 79 -15.89 5.36 13.85
CA ILE A 79 -16.14 4.15 13.10
C ILE A 79 -16.27 2.95 14.04
N ASP A 80 -17.18 2.04 13.72
CA ASP A 80 -17.30 0.77 14.42
C ASP A 80 -16.00 -0.04 14.23
N PRO A 81 -15.27 -0.38 15.31
CA PRO A 81 -14.00 -1.09 15.22
C PRO A 81 -14.16 -2.55 14.79
N ARG A 82 -15.38 -3.09 14.71
CA ARG A 82 -15.63 -4.50 14.39
C ARG A 82 -15.27 -4.84 12.95
N CYS A 83 -14.77 -6.06 12.78
CA CYS A 83 -14.42 -6.66 11.49
C CYS A 83 -15.61 -6.63 10.54
N PRO A 84 -15.46 -6.07 9.33
CA PRO A 84 -16.57 -5.94 8.39
C PRO A 84 -17.06 -7.30 7.86
N PHE A 85 -16.23 -8.35 7.91
CA PHE A 85 -16.63 -9.71 7.51
C PHE A 85 -17.53 -10.40 8.55
N CYS A 86 -17.08 -10.50 9.80
CA CYS A 86 -17.75 -11.34 10.80
C CYS A 86 -18.54 -10.54 11.84
N LEU A 87 -18.29 -9.24 11.99
CA LEU A 87 -18.94 -8.35 12.96
C LEU A 87 -18.85 -8.79 14.43
N THR A 88 -18.04 -9.80 14.77
CA THR A 88 -17.94 -10.38 16.12
C THR A 88 -16.71 -9.92 16.90
N ALA A 89 -15.65 -9.47 16.23
CA ALA A 89 -14.39 -9.09 16.87
C ALA A 89 -13.79 -7.83 16.23
N PRO A 90 -12.88 -7.11 16.92
CA PRO A 90 -12.21 -5.94 16.35
C PRO A 90 -11.41 -6.26 15.09
N GLU A 91 -11.48 -5.36 14.10
CA GLU A 91 -10.75 -5.47 12.85
C GLU A 91 -9.26 -5.14 13.04
N THR A 92 -8.49 -6.12 13.50
CA THR A 92 -7.02 -6.08 13.42
C THR A 92 -6.56 -6.74 12.13
N ALA A 93 -5.35 -6.43 11.64
CA ALA A 93 -4.80 -7.07 10.44
C ALA A 93 -4.73 -8.59 10.60
N PHE A 94 -4.28 -9.06 11.77
CA PHE A 94 -4.22 -10.49 12.05
C PHE A 94 -5.62 -11.13 12.12
N HIS A 95 -6.60 -10.42 12.69
CA HIS A 95 -7.97 -10.92 12.68
C HIS A 95 -8.53 -11.01 11.26
N VAL A 96 -8.53 -9.90 10.52
CA VAL A 96 -9.20 -9.82 9.21
C VAL A 96 -8.55 -10.72 8.17
N LEU A 97 -7.23 -10.92 8.22
CA LEU A 97 -6.49 -11.73 7.25
C LEU A 97 -6.36 -13.21 7.64
N VAL A 98 -6.41 -13.55 8.93
CA VAL A 98 -6.09 -14.92 9.41
C VAL A 98 -7.16 -15.51 10.31
N ARG A 99 -7.56 -14.81 11.39
CA ARG A 99 -8.45 -15.40 12.42
C ARG A 99 -9.95 -15.26 12.14
N CYS A 100 -10.35 -14.37 11.25
CA CYS A 100 -11.75 -14.14 10.92
C CYS A 100 -12.36 -15.43 10.34
N SER A 101 -13.60 -15.75 10.72
CA SER A 101 -14.30 -16.94 10.23
C SER A 101 -14.36 -16.99 8.69
N PHE A 102 -14.55 -15.84 8.05
CA PHE A 102 -14.48 -15.71 6.59
C PHE A 102 -13.08 -16.00 6.05
N ALA A 103 -12.04 -15.39 6.62
CA ALA A 103 -10.66 -15.62 6.21
C ALA A 103 -10.27 -17.10 6.37
N GLN A 104 -10.59 -17.72 7.51
CA GLN A 104 -10.41 -19.16 7.72
C GLN A 104 -11.13 -20.01 6.68
N SER A 105 -12.30 -19.57 6.19
CA SER A 105 -13.01 -20.26 5.11
C SER A 105 -12.29 -20.15 3.75
N CYS A 106 -11.53 -19.07 3.51
CA CYS A 106 -10.67 -18.93 2.33
C CYS A 106 -9.44 -19.84 2.46
N TRP A 107 -8.78 -19.81 3.62
CA TRP A 107 -7.58 -20.62 3.89
C TRP A 107 -7.85 -22.12 3.80
N ARG A 108 -8.97 -22.61 4.38
CA ARG A 108 -9.36 -24.03 4.30
C ARG A 108 -9.62 -24.53 2.88
N ARG A 109 -9.89 -23.63 1.93
CA ARG A 109 -10.12 -23.95 0.52
C ARG A 109 -8.86 -23.76 -0.35
N SER A 110 -7.78 -23.25 0.23
CA SER A 110 -6.48 -23.10 -0.44
C SER A 110 -5.60 -24.33 -0.25
N HIS A 111 -4.48 -24.40 -0.98
CA HIS A 111 -3.48 -25.45 -0.79
C HIS A 111 -2.47 -25.13 0.31
N VAL A 112 -2.59 -23.97 0.97
CA VAL A 112 -1.68 -23.55 2.03
C VAL A 112 -1.97 -24.34 3.31
N PRO A 113 -1.00 -25.12 3.84
CA PRO A 113 -1.26 -26.14 4.85
C PRO A 113 -1.67 -25.60 6.24
N SER A 114 -1.12 -24.45 6.66
CA SER A 114 -1.50 -23.80 7.92
C SER A 114 -1.10 -22.33 7.93
N VAL A 115 -1.93 -21.50 8.56
CA VAL A 115 -1.73 -20.05 8.72
C VAL A 115 -1.57 -19.62 10.17
N SER A 116 -1.26 -20.57 11.06
CA SER A 116 -1.07 -20.29 12.48
C SER A 116 0.28 -19.61 12.78
N PRO A 117 0.33 -18.64 13.71
CA PRO A 117 1.59 -18.07 14.18
C PRO A 117 2.49 -19.19 14.75
N GLY A 118 3.68 -19.35 14.17
CA GLY A 118 4.63 -20.40 14.57
C GLY A 118 4.71 -21.60 13.61
N ALA A 119 3.74 -21.79 12.72
CA ALA A 119 3.73 -22.88 11.72
C ALA A 119 4.01 -22.39 10.28
N MET A 120 4.42 -21.13 10.10
CA MET A 120 4.74 -20.54 8.79
C MET A 120 6.11 -21.00 8.27
N ALA A 121 6.27 -22.32 8.09
CA ALA A 121 7.38 -22.92 7.35
C ALA A 121 6.95 -23.16 5.90
N TRP A 122 6.39 -22.13 5.25
CA TRP A 122 5.94 -22.24 3.87
C TRP A 122 7.14 -22.32 2.93
N ASN A 123 7.04 -23.21 1.94
CA ASN A 123 7.98 -23.17 0.81
C ASN A 123 7.69 -21.95 -0.09
N VAL A 124 8.51 -21.74 -1.13
CA VAL A 124 8.39 -20.57 -2.02
C VAL A 124 7.03 -20.54 -2.75
N ALA A 125 6.53 -21.69 -3.21
CA ALA A 125 5.27 -21.77 -3.92
C ALA A 125 4.08 -21.48 -2.99
N GLU A 126 4.08 -22.07 -1.80
CA GLU A 126 3.08 -21.82 -0.75
C GLU A 126 3.09 -20.36 -0.30
N SER A 127 4.28 -19.76 -0.17
CA SER A 127 4.42 -18.35 0.20
C SER A 127 3.81 -17.42 -0.85
N LEU A 128 4.02 -17.71 -2.14
CA LEU A 128 3.42 -16.94 -3.23
C LEU A 128 1.89 -17.07 -3.21
N GLU A 129 1.35 -18.28 -3.12
CA GLU A 129 -0.09 -18.51 -3.02
C GLU A 129 -0.68 -17.77 -1.80
N ALA A 130 -0.03 -17.87 -0.64
CA ALA A 130 -0.45 -17.20 0.58
C ALA A 130 -0.47 -15.67 0.43
N VAL A 131 0.56 -15.07 -0.19
CA VAL A 131 0.60 -13.62 -0.44
C VAL A 131 -0.55 -13.18 -1.35
N MET A 132 -0.86 -13.95 -2.39
CA MET A 132 -1.97 -13.63 -3.30
C MET A 132 -3.33 -13.76 -2.60
N ILE A 133 -3.50 -14.75 -1.72
CA ILE A 133 -4.71 -14.90 -0.91
C ILE A 133 -4.86 -13.75 0.08
N LEU A 134 -3.80 -13.39 0.82
CA LEU A 134 -3.80 -12.26 1.76
C LEU A 134 -4.22 -10.97 1.05
N TRP A 135 -3.62 -10.69 -0.10
CA TRP A 135 -3.97 -9.53 -0.90
C TRP A 135 -5.43 -9.60 -1.39
N SER A 136 -5.90 -10.76 -1.84
CA SER A 136 -7.27 -10.94 -2.31
C SER A 136 -8.30 -10.75 -1.20
N ILE A 137 -8.04 -11.28 0.02
CA ILE A 137 -8.88 -11.05 1.20
C ILE A 137 -8.95 -9.55 1.51
N TRP A 138 -7.79 -8.87 1.52
CA TRP A 138 -7.75 -7.43 1.75
C TRP A 138 -8.50 -6.63 0.68
N LYS A 139 -8.40 -7.03 -0.59
CA LYS A 139 -9.16 -6.42 -1.69
C LYS A 139 -10.67 -6.58 -1.47
N HIS A 140 -11.14 -7.79 -1.20
CA HIS A 140 -12.57 -8.06 -0.95
C HIS A 140 -13.09 -7.32 0.29
N ARG A 141 -12.25 -7.14 1.30
CA ARG A 141 -12.56 -6.28 2.44
C ARG A 141 -12.88 -4.86 1.97
N ASN A 142 -12.01 -4.28 1.15
CA ASN A 142 -12.19 -2.90 0.67
C ASN A 142 -13.43 -2.78 -0.22
N GLU A 143 -13.70 -3.79 -1.06
CA GLU A 143 -14.94 -3.87 -1.86
C GLU A 143 -16.18 -3.93 -0.97
N LEU A 144 -16.17 -4.68 0.13
CA LEU A 144 -17.27 -4.65 1.08
C LEU A 144 -17.43 -3.26 1.72
N VAL A 145 -16.32 -2.65 2.18
CA VAL A 145 -16.36 -1.38 2.93
C VAL A 145 -16.76 -0.20 2.04
N TRP A 146 -16.35 -0.18 0.77
CA TRP A 146 -16.57 0.96 -0.13
C TRP A 146 -17.72 0.74 -1.12
N ASN A 147 -17.95 -0.51 -1.54
CA ASN A 147 -18.93 -0.84 -2.59
C ASN A 147 -20.06 -1.76 -2.10
N SER A 148 -20.09 -2.13 -0.80
CA SER A 148 -21.09 -3.03 -0.20
C SER A 148 -21.21 -4.38 -0.93
N LYS A 149 -20.14 -4.83 -1.59
CA LYS A 149 -20.12 -6.09 -2.33
C LYS A 149 -20.15 -7.28 -1.37
N GLN A 150 -20.99 -8.27 -1.67
CA GLN A 150 -21.05 -9.51 -0.87
C GLN A 150 -19.75 -10.31 -0.99
N GLN A 151 -19.52 -11.15 0.02
CA GLN A 151 -18.26 -11.86 0.20
C GLN A 151 -18.44 -13.33 -0.20
N ASP A 152 -17.66 -13.79 -1.18
CA ASP A 152 -17.56 -15.19 -1.55
C ASP A 152 -16.10 -15.65 -1.48
N ALA A 153 -15.84 -16.68 -0.68
CA ALA A 153 -14.52 -17.25 -0.52
C ALA A 153 -14.00 -17.94 -1.80
N ASN A 154 -14.89 -18.47 -2.65
CA ASN A 154 -14.48 -19.03 -3.94
C ASN A 154 -14.05 -17.93 -4.91
N GLU A 155 -14.75 -16.79 -4.88
CA GLU A 155 -14.36 -15.60 -5.63
C GLU A 155 -13.00 -15.07 -5.16
N VAL A 156 -12.77 -15.01 -3.83
CA VAL A 156 -11.46 -14.63 -3.27
C VAL A 156 -10.32 -15.47 -3.83
N LEU A 157 -10.48 -16.80 -3.87
CA LEU A 157 -9.47 -17.72 -4.41
C LEU A 157 -9.31 -17.60 -5.92
N SER A 158 -10.41 -17.42 -6.65
CA SER A 158 -10.38 -17.22 -8.10
C SER A 158 -9.63 -15.94 -8.45
N VAL A 159 -9.92 -14.84 -7.75
CA VAL A 159 -9.23 -13.57 -7.88
C VAL A 159 -7.76 -13.70 -7.49
N ALA A 160 -7.41 -14.44 -6.43
CA ALA A 160 -6.01 -14.67 -6.06
C ALA A 160 -5.23 -15.37 -7.19
N LYS A 161 -5.80 -16.42 -7.79
CA LYS A 161 -5.21 -17.15 -8.92
C LYS A 161 -5.08 -16.29 -10.17
N LEU A 162 -6.13 -15.55 -10.54
CA LEU A 162 -6.13 -14.67 -11.71
C LEU A 162 -5.06 -13.58 -11.58
N ASN A 163 -4.98 -12.91 -10.44
CA ASN A 163 -3.96 -11.87 -10.24
C ASN A 163 -2.53 -12.44 -10.24
N TYR A 164 -2.34 -13.71 -9.86
CA TYR A 164 -1.03 -14.35 -9.96
C TYR A 164 -0.64 -14.53 -11.42
N VAL A 165 -1.55 -15.05 -12.25
CA VAL A 165 -1.33 -15.21 -13.70
C VAL A 165 -1.07 -13.85 -14.34
N ASP A 166 -1.90 -12.85 -14.06
CA ASP A 166 -1.74 -11.50 -14.58
C ASP A 166 -0.38 -10.88 -14.20
N TRP A 167 0.07 -11.10 -12.96
CA TRP A 167 1.37 -10.64 -12.49
C TRP A 167 2.52 -11.33 -13.23
N VAL A 168 2.45 -12.64 -13.43
CA VAL A 168 3.45 -13.40 -14.20
C VAL A 168 3.52 -12.89 -15.64
N ASP A 169 2.37 -12.70 -16.27
CA ASP A 169 2.28 -12.20 -17.65
C ASP A 169 2.84 -10.78 -17.78
N ALA A 170 2.49 -9.89 -16.85
CA ALA A 170 3.03 -8.53 -16.80
C ALA A 170 4.56 -8.53 -16.65
N ARG A 171 5.08 -9.40 -15.79
CA ARG A 171 6.53 -9.57 -15.59
C ARG A 171 7.23 -10.08 -16.84
N ASN A 172 6.66 -11.09 -17.51
CA ASN A 172 7.22 -11.65 -18.73
C ASN A 172 7.24 -10.60 -19.86
N LYS A 173 6.15 -9.85 -20.03
CA LYS A 173 6.09 -8.72 -20.98
C LYS A 173 7.18 -7.69 -20.69
N LEU A 174 7.41 -7.35 -19.43
CA LEU A 174 8.45 -6.41 -19.04
C LEU A 174 9.86 -6.93 -19.37
N ILE A 175 10.14 -8.21 -19.12
CA ILE A 175 11.42 -8.83 -19.50
C ILE A 175 11.65 -8.76 -21.01
N LEU A 176 10.62 -9.07 -21.81
CA LEU A 176 10.71 -8.97 -23.28
C LEU A 176 11.03 -7.55 -23.74
N VAL A 177 10.37 -6.54 -23.17
CA VAL A 177 10.63 -5.13 -23.46
C VAL A 177 12.07 -4.73 -23.09
N LEU A 178 12.57 -5.20 -21.94
CA LEU A 178 13.95 -4.92 -21.51
C LEU A 178 14.98 -5.57 -22.44
N HIS A 179 14.75 -6.81 -22.87
CA HIS A 179 15.62 -7.48 -23.86
C HIS A 179 15.62 -6.75 -25.21
N GLN A 180 14.46 -6.30 -25.68
CA GLN A 180 14.38 -5.52 -26.92
C GLN A 180 15.14 -4.19 -26.80
N LYS A 181 15.02 -3.49 -25.67
CA LYS A 181 15.74 -2.23 -25.41
C LYS A 181 17.26 -2.44 -25.35
N ASN A 182 17.71 -3.53 -24.71
CA ASN A 182 19.14 -3.87 -24.67
C ASN A 182 19.69 -4.22 -26.05
N ASN A 183 18.95 -4.97 -26.86
CA ASN A 183 19.35 -5.29 -28.24
C ASN A 183 19.42 -4.02 -29.10
N TYR A 184 18.43 -3.13 -29.00
CA TYR A 184 18.44 -1.84 -29.70
C TYR A 184 19.66 -0.99 -29.31
N ASN A 185 19.95 -0.86 -28.01
CA ASN A 185 21.09 -0.09 -27.52
C ASN A 185 22.43 -0.68 -27.99
N GLN A 186 22.56 -2.01 -28.07
CA GLN A 186 23.76 -2.64 -28.64
C GLN A 186 23.95 -2.34 -30.13
N ILE A 187 22.88 -2.37 -30.92
CA ILE A 187 22.94 -2.05 -32.37
C ILE A 187 23.30 -0.57 -32.57
N ALA A 188 22.67 0.33 -31.81
CA ALA A 188 22.97 1.76 -31.84
C ALA A 188 24.44 2.06 -31.48
N ASN A 189 24.99 1.39 -30.46
CA ASN A 189 26.40 1.56 -30.09
C ASN A 189 27.34 1.05 -31.18
N LYS A 190 27.09 -0.12 -31.77
CA LYS A 190 27.92 -0.67 -32.87
C LYS A 190 27.91 0.23 -34.10
N THR A 191 26.76 0.81 -34.46
CA THR A 191 26.64 1.73 -35.60
C THR A 191 27.31 3.09 -35.33
N SER A 192 27.28 3.60 -34.10
CA SER A 192 28.04 4.80 -33.71
C SER A 192 29.55 4.56 -33.72
N THR A 193 30.03 3.41 -33.23
CA THR A 193 31.47 3.07 -33.28
C THR A 193 31.99 2.89 -34.70
N LEU A 194 31.18 2.29 -35.59
CA LEU A 194 31.52 2.18 -37.01
C LEU A 194 31.59 3.55 -37.71
N ARG A 195 30.74 4.52 -37.33
CA ARG A 195 30.79 5.88 -37.89
C ARG A 195 32.04 6.67 -37.48
N VAL A 196 32.63 6.39 -36.32
CA VAL A 196 33.89 7.01 -35.85
C VAL A 196 35.13 6.38 -36.50
N LEU A 197 35.05 5.14 -36.98
CA LEU A 197 36.17 4.43 -37.60
C LEU A 197 36.30 4.66 -39.12
N ILE A 198 35.29 5.27 -39.76
CA ILE A 198 35.24 5.51 -41.21
C ILE A 198 35.45 7.02 -41.54
N SER A 199 35.74 7.83 -40.53
CA SER A 199 36.05 9.28 -40.64
C SER A 199 37.49 9.55 -40.27
#